data_AF-A0A2V5IZF1-F1
#
_entry.id   AF-A0A2V5IZF1-F1
#
_cell.length_a   1.000
_cell.length_b   1.000
_cell.length_c   1.000
_cell.angle_alpha   90.00
_cell.angle_beta   90.00
_cell.angle_gamma   90.00
#
_symmetry.space_group_name_H-M   'P 1'
#
loop_
_entity.id
_entity.type
_entity.pdbx_description
1 polymer ?
#
loop_
_entity_poly.entity_id
_entity_poly.type
_entity_poly.pdbx_seq_one_letter_code
_entity_poly.pdbx_strand_id
1 'polypeptide(L)'
;MSSNDDNTFGDAPGRARVSNLEDLPLDILSSVPALSDTLRNPLRKQCLKWALPSKKHYERCIWVDKRGLPHKIFWAWSINYRPEDIPQPFAQAIIRGHYRVVQNVLDAGVHPHRNYDLFGNSFWHIAVRTRNLQMIQIFLSHPEIDVNEEMWTGDRALDILSPEQSWYLSDDYPALRGIIHSRVTDTDNPGPAIVGGNQRIIELLLEKGAVFSSAECFVYLVRRPGGPDLLRLAIRNGLYKSGRTTNCARNPGGAVDARARTDPGCTWTERVL
;
A
#
# COMPACT_ATOMS: atom_id res chain seq x y z
N MET A 1 -58.07 51.75 24.50
CA MET A 1 -56.78 52.27 23.98
C MET A 1 -55.84 51.07 24.03
N SER A 2 -55.77 50.21 23.00
CA SER A 2 -54.97 50.35 21.75
C SER A 2 -53.55 50.84 22.08
N SER A 3 -52.46 50.16 21.73
CA SER A 3 -52.11 49.44 20.48
C SER A 3 -51.07 48.33 20.81
N ASN A 4 -51.15 47.12 20.26
CA ASN A 4 -50.59 46.67 18.96
C ASN A 4 -49.23 47.28 18.60
N ASP A 5 -48.22 46.44 18.46
CA ASP A 5 -47.49 46.31 17.19
C ASP A 5 -46.85 44.92 17.04
N ASP A 6 -47.27 44.28 15.96
CA ASP A 6 -46.74 43.06 15.37
C ASP A 6 -45.30 43.25 14.90
N ASN A 7 -44.48 42.21 15.05
CA ASN A 7 -43.39 41.96 14.11
C ASN A 7 -43.22 40.46 13.90
N THR A 8 -44.02 39.97 12.96
CA THR A 8 -43.83 38.73 12.23
C THR A 8 -42.61 38.86 11.33
N PHE A 9 -41.54 38.13 11.64
CA PHE A 9 -40.52 37.77 10.67
C PHE A 9 -40.48 36.24 10.59
N GLY A 10 -40.71 35.75 9.37
CA GLY A 10 -41.13 34.39 9.10
C GLY A 10 -40.10 33.33 9.45
N ASP A 11 -40.64 32.20 9.89
CA ASP A 11 -39.99 30.90 9.95
C ASP A 11 -39.33 30.57 8.60
N ALA A 12 -38.01 30.71 8.54
CA ALA A 12 -37.21 29.99 7.57
C ALA A 12 -37.08 28.54 8.07
N PRO A 13 -37.37 27.52 7.24
CA PRO A 13 -37.24 26.14 7.68
C PRO A 13 -35.79 25.88 8.06
N GLY A 14 -35.61 25.40 9.29
CA GLY A 14 -34.32 25.11 9.87
C GLY A 14 -33.45 24.33 8.90
N ARG A 15 -32.31 24.92 8.52
CA ARG A 15 -31.22 24.19 7.86
C ARG A 15 -30.85 23.02 8.78
N ALA A 16 -31.34 21.84 8.43
CA ALA A 16 -30.84 20.60 8.98
C ALA A 16 -29.32 20.58 8.72
N ARG A 17 -28.54 20.83 9.77
CA ARG A 17 -27.12 20.50 9.76
C ARG A 17 -27.06 18.98 9.69
N VAL A 18 -26.75 18.47 8.51
CA VAL A 18 -26.42 17.06 8.32
C VAL A 18 -25.07 16.84 9.01
N SER A 19 -25.13 16.44 10.27
CA SER A 19 -23.96 16.29 11.14
C SER A 19 -23.11 15.06 10.81
N ASN A 20 -23.62 14.12 10.01
CA ASN A 20 -22.94 12.87 9.70
C ASN A 20 -22.79 12.70 8.18
N LEU A 21 -21.66 13.16 7.66
CA LEU A 21 -21.26 12.94 6.26
C LEU A 21 -20.65 11.54 6.04
N GLU A 22 -20.45 10.78 7.12
CA GLU A 22 -19.79 9.46 7.11
C GLU A 22 -20.65 8.35 6.49
N ASP A 23 -21.95 8.60 6.32
CA ASP A 23 -22.93 7.64 5.81
C ASP A 23 -23.57 8.09 4.48
N LEU A 24 -22.95 8.99 3.70
CA LEU A 24 -23.46 9.25 2.34
C LEU A 24 -22.88 8.22 1.35
N PRO A 25 -23.71 7.27 0.86
CA PRO A 25 -23.33 6.46 -0.27
C PRO A 25 -23.00 7.38 -1.46
N LEU A 26 -21.78 7.32 -1.98
CA LEU A 26 -21.39 8.04 -3.22
C LEU A 26 -22.27 7.62 -4.41
N ASP A 27 -22.92 6.47 -4.30
CA ASP A 27 -23.95 5.93 -5.19
C ASP A 27 -25.21 6.81 -5.31
N ILE A 28 -25.52 7.63 -4.30
CA ILE A 28 -26.59 8.64 -4.40
C ILE A 28 -26.18 9.74 -5.39
N LEU A 29 -24.89 10.12 -5.44
CA LEU A 29 -24.41 11.12 -6.36
C LEU A 29 -24.39 10.61 -7.81
N SER A 30 -24.28 9.31 -8.06
CA SER A 30 -24.46 8.75 -9.41
C SER A 30 -25.92 8.72 -9.85
N SER A 31 -26.87 8.78 -8.91
CA SER A 31 -28.30 8.70 -9.21
C SER A 31 -28.89 10.04 -9.68
N VAL A 32 -28.19 11.16 -9.45
CA VAL A 32 -28.61 12.51 -9.87
C VAL A 32 -27.44 13.22 -10.57
N PRO A 33 -27.33 13.14 -11.91
CA PRO A 33 -26.18 13.64 -12.67
C PRO A 33 -25.86 15.13 -12.39
N ALA A 34 -26.88 15.98 -12.31
CA ALA A 34 -26.71 17.42 -12.04
C ALA A 34 -26.14 17.71 -10.64
N LEU A 35 -26.53 16.93 -9.64
CA LEU A 35 -25.99 17.04 -8.28
C LEU A 35 -24.57 16.45 -8.21
N SER A 36 -24.33 15.37 -8.95
CA SER A 36 -23.01 14.75 -9.13
C SER A 36 -22.01 15.76 -9.65
N ASP A 37 -22.29 16.42 -10.77
CA ASP A 37 -21.32 17.29 -11.43
C ASP A 37 -20.98 18.52 -10.57
N THR A 38 -21.95 18.99 -9.79
CA THR A 38 -21.78 20.15 -8.91
C THR A 38 -21.05 19.82 -7.61
N LEU A 39 -21.35 18.68 -6.98
CA LEU A 39 -20.81 18.31 -5.66
C LEU A 39 -19.57 17.42 -5.73
N ARG A 40 -19.30 16.74 -6.85
CA ARG A 40 -18.17 15.81 -6.99
C ARG A 40 -16.84 16.47 -6.69
N ASN A 41 -16.58 17.65 -7.25
CA ASN A 41 -15.31 18.36 -7.03
C ASN A 41 -15.14 18.87 -5.58
N PRO A 42 -16.13 19.54 -4.96
CA PRO A 42 -16.07 19.92 -3.55
C PRO A 42 -15.88 18.74 -2.60
N LEU A 43 -16.65 17.65 -2.80
CA LEU A 43 -16.58 16.46 -1.95
C LEU A 43 -15.24 15.76 -2.10
N ARG A 44 -14.73 15.62 -3.33
CA ARG A 44 -13.39 15.11 -3.61
C ARG A 44 -12.32 15.90 -2.86
N LYS A 45 -12.37 17.23 -2.94
CA LYS A 45 -11.42 18.10 -2.25
C LYS A 45 -11.48 17.94 -0.73
N GLN A 46 -12.68 17.85 -0.17
CA GLN A 46 -12.88 17.68 1.27
C GLN A 46 -12.42 16.30 1.75
N CYS A 47 -12.71 15.25 0.97
CA CYS A 47 -12.26 13.88 1.23
C CYS A 47 -10.72 13.79 1.20
N LEU A 48 -10.07 14.37 0.20
CA LEU A 48 -8.60 14.44 0.13
C LEU A 48 -7.99 15.18 1.32
N LYS A 49 -8.60 16.28 1.75
CA LYS A 49 -8.16 17.06 2.91
C LYS A 49 -8.31 16.29 4.23
N TRP A 50 -9.33 15.44 4.33
CA TRP A 50 -9.50 14.56 5.48
C TRP A 50 -8.50 13.39 5.43
N ALA A 51 -8.38 12.74 4.27
CA ALA A 51 -7.62 11.51 4.11
C ALA A 51 -6.10 11.72 4.22
N LEU A 52 -5.59 12.83 3.67
CA LEU A 52 -4.16 13.07 3.51
C LEU A 52 -3.65 14.16 4.46
N PRO A 53 -2.44 13.99 5.04
CA PRO A 53 -1.73 15.06 5.72
C PRO A 53 -1.57 16.31 4.85
N SER A 54 -1.47 17.48 5.51
CA SER A 54 -1.15 18.72 4.83
C SER A 54 0.23 18.65 4.16
N LYS A 55 0.41 19.39 3.05
CA LYS A 55 1.71 19.50 2.36
C LYS A 55 2.88 19.84 3.30
N LYS A 56 2.64 20.72 4.28
CA LYS A 56 3.61 21.11 5.31
C LYS A 56 4.08 19.91 6.18
N HIS A 57 3.21 18.94 6.42
CA HIS A 57 3.56 17.73 7.17
C HIS A 57 4.40 16.79 6.30
N TYR A 58 4.03 16.61 5.04
CA TYR A 58 4.82 15.82 4.10
C TYR A 58 6.24 16.35 3.96
N GLU A 59 6.42 17.66 3.71
CA GLU A 59 7.75 18.28 3.57
C GLU A 59 8.62 18.18 4.83
N ARG A 60 8.01 17.95 5.99
CA ARG A 60 8.71 17.83 7.27
C ARG A 60 9.05 16.39 7.64
N CYS A 61 8.20 15.43 7.25
CA CYS A 61 8.34 14.02 7.62
C CYS A 61 8.97 13.17 6.51
N ILE A 62 8.90 13.62 5.27
CA ILE A 62 9.26 12.85 4.09
C ILE A 62 10.19 13.66 3.19
N TRP A 63 11.23 13.02 2.68
CA TRP A 63 11.99 13.50 1.54
C TRP A 63 11.84 12.51 0.37
N VAL A 64 11.90 13.01 -0.86
CA VAL A 64 11.73 12.18 -2.06
C VAL A 64 13.09 11.96 -2.70
N ASP A 65 13.43 10.71 -3.01
CA ASP A 65 14.69 10.39 -3.68
C ASP A 65 14.65 10.69 -5.19
N LYS A 66 15.80 10.52 -5.84
CA LYS A 66 15.94 10.69 -7.30
C LYS A 66 15.05 9.78 -8.15
N ARG A 67 14.48 8.71 -7.57
CA ARG A 67 13.53 7.80 -8.23
C ARG A 67 12.07 8.24 -8.02
N GLY A 68 11.84 9.29 -7.23
CA GLY A 68 10.48 9.72 -6.87
C GLY A 68 9.90 8.96 -5.67
N LEU A 69 10.69 8.12 -4.99
CA LEU A 69 10.21 7.34 -3.86
C LEU A 69 10.34 8.14 -2.55
N PRO A 70 9.32 8.11 -1.67
CA PRO A 70 9.36 8.80 -0.39
C PRO A 70 10.17 8.02 0.63
N HIS A 71 10.97 8.77 1.40
CA HIS A 71 11.78 8.29 2.50
C HIS A 71 11.42 9.06 3.76
N LYS A 72 11.28 8.34 4.87
CA LYS A 72 11.09 8.92 6.20
C LYS A 72 12.31 9.74 6.62
N ILE A 73 12.10 10.94 7.14
CA ILE A 73 13.16 11.78 7.71
C ILE A 73 13.37 11.40 9.18
N PHE A 74 14.42 10.61 9.46
CA PHE A 74 14.75 10.11 10.81
C PHE A 74 15.05 11.22 11.83
N TRP A 75 15.62 12.35 11.42
CA TRP A 75 15.96 13.46 12.33
C TRP A 75 14.75 14.27 12.83
N ALA A 76 13.59 14.15 12.16
CA ALA A 76 12.36 14.84 12.58
C ALA A 76 11.83 14.30 13.93
N TRP A 77 12.29 13.12 14.35
CA TRP A 77 11.88 12.40 15.57
C TRP A 77 12.63 12.85 16.82
N SER A 78 13.75 13.58 16.65
CA SER A 78 14.53 14.15 17.76
C SER A 78 13.98 15.49 18.25
N ILE A 79 13.07 16.10 17.50
CA ILE A 79 12.34 17.31 17.87
C ILE A 79 10.99 16.85 18.45
N ASN A 80 10.30 17.65 19.26
CA ASN A 80 8.98 17.35 19.87
C ASN A 80 7.84 17.12 18.84
N TYR A 81 8.08 16.33 17.80
CA TYR A 81 7.26 16.19 16.62
C TYR A 81 7.21 14.71 16.24
N ARG A 82 6.30 14.00 16.90
CA ARG A 82 6.02 12.59 16.65
C ARG A 82 4.98 12.49 15.53
N PRO A 83 5.30 11.85 14.38
CA PRO A 83 4.31 11.63 13.32
C PRO A 83 3.05 10.91 13.81
N GLU A 84 3.15 10.17 14.91
CA GLU A 84 2.05 9.51 15.60
C GLU A 84 1.01 10.50 16.14
N ASP A 85 1.42 11.74 16.46
CA ASP A 85 0.52 12.79 16.98
C ASP A 85 -0.28 13.46 15.86
N ILE A 86 0.10 13.24 14.59
CA ILE A 86 -0.59 13.82 13.44
C ILE A 86 -1.67 12.83 12.99
N PRO A 87 -2.95 13.22 12.98
CA PRO A 87 -4.01 12.33 12.53
C PRO A 87 -3.79 11.90 11.07
N GLN A 88 -3.73 10.59 10.85
CA GLN A 88 -3.67 9.95 9.53
C GLN A 88 -4.91 9.06 9.34
N PRO A 89 -6.09 9.65 9.19
CA PRO A 89 -7.35 8.91 9.35
C PRO A 89 -7.56 7.86 8.24
N PHE A 90 -7.04 8.10 7.03
CA PHE A 90 -7.12 7.11 5.96
C PHE A 90 -6.21 5.89 6.23
N ALA A 91 -4.96 6.10 6.65
CA ALA A 91 -4.09 5.01 7.09
C ALA A 91 -4.75 4.22 8.24
N GLN A 92 -5.34 4.92 9.20
CA GLN A 92 -6.03 4.29 10.33
C GLN A 92 -7.25 3.47 9.89
N ALA A 93 -8.02 3.95 8.91
CA ALA A 93 -9.15 3.23 8.32
C ALA A 93 -8.70 1.94 7.62
N ILE A 94 -7.57 1.97 6.90
CA ILE A 94 -6.96 0.77 6.28
C ILE A 94 -6.58 -0.23 7.38
N ILE A 95 -5.84 0.23 8.39
CA ILE A 95 -5.35 -0.60 9.50
C ILE A 95 -6.50 -1.25 10.26
N ARG A 96 -7.60 -0.52 10.50
CA ARG A 96 -8.78 -1.02 11.22
C ARG A 96 -9.73 -1.83 10.36
N GLY A 97 -9.48 -1.97 9.06
CA GLY A 97 -10.36 -2.73 8.17
C GLY A 97 -11.69 -2.02 7.89
N HIS A 98 -11.73 -0.68 7.88
CA HIS A 98 -12.93 0.09 7.54
C HIS A 98 -13.15 0.14 6.02
N TYR A 99 -13.51 -1.01 5.45
CA TYR A 99 -13.58 -1.26 4.00
C TYR A 99 -14.36 -0.20 3.21
N ARG A 100 -15.55 0.19 3.68
CA ARG A 100 -16.40 1.18 2.99
C ARG A 100 -15.75 2.56 2.94
N VAL A 101 -15.17 2.99 4.07
CA VAL A 101 -14.43 4.25 4.14
C VAL A 101 -13.26 4.21 3.17
N VAL A 102 -12.54 3.08 3.13
CA VAL A 102 -11.40 2.94 2.22
C VAL A 102 -11.83 3.03 0.76
N GLN A 103 -12.88 2.30 0.37
CA GLN A 103 -13.43 2.35 -0.98
C GLN A 103 -13.82 3.79 -1.36
N ASN A 104 -14.60 4.47 -0.51
CA ASN A 104 -15.06 5.84 -0.77
C ASN A 104 -13.89 6.83 -0.97
N VAL A 105 -12.79 6.65 -0.21
CA VAL A 105 -11.61 7.53 -0.30
C VAL A 105 -10.79 7.23 -1.57
N LEU A 106 -10.69 5.97 -1.98
CA LEU A 106 -10.09 5.58 -3.26
C LEU A 106 -10.92 6.11 -4.44
N ASP A 107 -12.24 6.02 -4.36
CA ASP A 107 -13.16 6.55 -5.38
C ASP A 107 -13.12 8.09 -5.46
N ALA A 108 -12.84 8.76 -4.33
CA ALA A 108 -12.53 10.19 -4.30
C ALA A 108 -11.16 10.52 -4.94
N GLY A 109 -10.39 9.52 -5.39
CA GLY A 109 -9.17 9.68 -6.15
C GLY A 109 -7.93 9.88 -5.30
N VAL A 110 -7.89 9.32 -4.07
CA VAL A 110 -6.62 8.99 -3.43
C VAL A 110 -5.99 7.83 -4.19
N HIS A 111 -4.78 8.04 -4.69
CA HIS A 111 -4.07 7.04 -5.47
C HIS A 111 -3.33 6.05 -4.53
N PRO A 112 -3.48 4.73 -4.70
CA PRO A 112 -2.83 3.72 -3.86
C PRO A 112 -1.31 3.84 -3.70
N HIS A 113 -0.62 4.15 -4.80
CA HIS A 113 0.85 4.25 -4.86
C HIS A 113 1.42 5.66 -4.71
N ARG A 114 0.77 6.69 -5.27
CA ARG A 114 1.30 8.07 -5.30
C ARG A 114 1.01 8.87 -4.04
N ASN A 115 0.14 8.36 -3.17
CA ASN A 115 -0.13 8.95 -1.87
C ASN A 115 0.39 8.05 -0.76
N TYR A 116 0.96 8.69 0.26
CA TYR A 116 1.73 8.03 1.30
C TYR A 116 1.29 8.48 2.69
N ASP A 117 1.56 7.65 3.69
CA ASP A 117 1.55 8.06 5.10
C ASP A 117 2.73 9.01 5.42
N LEU A 118 2.85 9.43 6.67
CA LEU A 118 3.98 10.23 7.17
C LEU A 118 5.25 9.42 7.48
N PHE A 119 5.22 8.11 7.22
CA PHE A 119 6.37 7.20 7.33
C PHE A 119 6.95 6.84 5.95
N GLY A 120 6.42 7.40 4.86
CA GLY A 120 6.85 7.12 3.50
C GLY A 120 6.32 5.82 2.92
N ASN A 121 5.30 5.20 3.52
CA ASN A 121 4.63 4.03 2.96
C ASN A 121 3.43 4.44 2.12
N SER A 122 3.30 3.85 0.94
CA SER A 122 2.10 4.02 0.12
C SER A 122 0.92 3.32 0.79
N PHE A 123 -0.30 3.75 0.51
CA PHE A 123 -1.49 3.08 1.04
C PHE A 123 -1.64 1.62 0.57
N TRP A 124 -1.13 1.29 -0.63
CA TRP A 124 -1.01 -0.11 -1.09
C TRP A 124 -0.19 -0.97 -0.12
N HIS A 125 1.06 -0.59 0.16
CA HIS A 125 1.93 -1.30 1.09
C HIS A 125 1.34 -1.38 2.51
N ILE A 126 0.63 -0.35 2.99
CA ILE A 126 -0.09 -0.41 4.28
C ILE A 126 -1.18 -1.48 4.23
N ALA A 127 -1.99 -1.54 3.16
CA ALA A 127 -3.02 -2.55 2.99
C ALA A 127 -2.46 -3.97 2.98
N VAL A 128 -1.37 -4.22 2.25
CA VAL A 128 -0.68 -5.53 2.24
C VAL A 128 -0.22 -5.93 3.64
N ARG A 129 0.36 -4.99 4.40
CA ARG A 129 0.81 -5.23 5.78
C ARG A 129 -0.29 -5.60 6.75
N THR A 130 -1.53 -5.16 6.51
CA THR A 130 -2.65 -5.58 7.35
C THR A 130 -2.89 -7.09 7.27
N ARG A 131 -2.39 -7.78 6.23
CA ARG A 131 -2.69 -9.19 5.92
C ARG A 131 -4.20 -9.47 5.89
N ASN A 132 -4.96 -8.47 5.44
CA ASN A 132 -6.41 -8.55 5.33
C ASN A 132 -6.79 -8.76 3.87
N LEU A 133 -7.23 -9.98 3.54
CA LEU A 133 -7.58 -10.36 2.17
C LEU A 133 -8.60 -9.42 1.54
N GLN A 134 -9.65 -9.03 2.28
CA GLN A 134 -10.69 -8.14 1.78
C GLN A 134 -10.16 -6.72 1.51
N MET A 135 -9.28 -6.22 2.38
CA MET A 135 -8.63 -4.93 2.15
C MET A 135 -7.75 -4.95 0.90
N ILE A 136 -6.97 -6.01 0.73
CA ILE A 136 -6.11 -6.18 -0.46
C ILE A 136 -6.95 -6.26 -1.73
N GLN A 137 -8.09 -6.97 -1.71
CA GLN A 137 -9.01 -7.03 -2.84
C GLN A 137 -9.58 -5.66 -3.22
N ILE A 138 -9.91 -4.81 -2.23
CA ILE A 138 -10.35 -3.43 -2.48
C ILE A 138 -9.27 -2.66 -3.23
N PHE A 139 -8.03 -2.71 -2.77
CA PHE A 139 -6.92 -2.04 -3.46
C PHE A 139 -6.64 -2.62 -4.85
N LEU A 140 -6.71 -3.94 -5.01
CA LEU A 140 -6.52 -4.62 -6.31
C LEU A 140 -7.66 -4.32 -7.30
N SER A 141 -8.80 -3.82 -6.84
CA SER A 141 -9.89 -3.36 -7.71
C SER A 141 -9.64 -1.97 -8.30
N HIS A 142 -8.67 -1.23 -7.77
CA HIS A 142 -8.32 0.10 -8.27
C HIS A 142 -7.66 -0.01 -9.66
N PRO A 143 -8.12 0.75 -10.67
CA PRO A 143 -7.73 0.53 -12.07
C PRO A 143 -6.25 0.77 -12.36
N GLU A 144 -5.62 1.68 -11.60
CA GLU A 144 -4.20 2.04 -11.76
C GLU A 144 -3.28 1.31 -10.75
N ILE A 145 -3.73 0.20 -10.18
CA ILE A 145 -2.91 -0.55 -9.21
C ILE A 145 -1.80 -1.32 -9.93
N ASP A 146 -0.56 -1.00 -9.59
CA ASP A 146 0.59 -1.86 -9.88
C ASP A 146 0.89 -2.79 -8.68
N VAL A 147 0.72 -4.09 -8.85
CA VAL A 147 0.98 -5.07 -7.78
C VAL A 147 2.46 -5.16 -7.42
N ASN A 148 3.33 -4.73 -8.32
CA ASN A 148 4.78 -4.84 -8.23
C ASN A 148 5.48 -3.52 -7.86
N GLU A 149 4.72 -2.51 -7.44
CA GLU A 149 5.25 -1.25 -6.91
C GLU A 149 6.29 -1.55 -5.82
N GLU A 150 7.45 -0.92 -5.92
CA GLU A 150 8.54 -1.11 -4.97
C GLU A 150 8.45 -0.06 -3.86
N MET A 151 8.74 -0.49 -2.64
CA MET A 151 9.08 0.41 -1.55
C MET A 151 10.44 1.07 -1.79
N TRP A 152 10.75 2.11 -1.01
CA TRP A 152 12.08 2.73 -1.02
C TRP A 152 13.22 1.76 -0.69
N THR A 153 12.94 0.71 0.10
CA THR A 153 13.83 -0.42 0.42
C THR A 153 14.07 -1.37 -0.75
N GLY A 154 13.22 -1.32 -1.79
CA GLY A 154 13.18 -2.28 -2.89
C GLY A 154 12.25 -3.46 -2.65
N ASP A 155 11.59 -3.52 -1.50
CA ASP A 155 10.62 -4.57 -1.18
C ASP A 155 9.32 -4.38 -1.95
N ARG A 156 8.72 -5.49 -2.38
CA ARG A 156 7.40 -5.53 -3.03
C ARG A 156 6.35 -6.13 -2.13
N ALA A 157 5.09 -6.13 -2.59
CA ALA A 157 3.96 -6.71 -1.86
C ALA A 157 4.22 -8.13 -1.34
N LEU A 158 4.84 -9.01 -2.14
CA LEU A 158 5.16 -10.38 -1.71
C LEU A 158 6.30 -10.43 -0.67
N ASP A 159 7.31 -9.55 -0.79
CA ASP A 159 8.43 -9.50 0.15
C ASP A 159 7.93 -9.16 1.57
N ILE A 160 6.97 -8.25 1.67
CA ILE A 160 6.34 -7.76 2.91
C ILE A 160 5.59 -8.87 3.69
N LEU A 161 5.13 -9.92 3.01
CA LEU A 161 4.41 -11.01 3.66
C LEU A 161 5.34 -11.99 4.39
N SER A 162 6.66 -11.88 4.18
CA SER A 162 7.66 -12.70 4.85
C SER A 162 7.71 -12.38 6.36
N PRO A 163 7.82 -13.37 7.27
CA PRO A 163 7.89 -13.16 8.72
C PRO A 163 9.03 -12.23 9.13
N GLU A 164 10.16 -12.31 8.44
CA GLU A 164 11.35 -11.50 8.65
C GLU A 164 11.13 -10.05 8.25
N GLN A 165 10.05 -9.69 7.55
CA GLN A 165 9.72 -8.27 7.35
C GLN A 165 8.77 -7.74 8.42
N SER A 166 8.33 -8.58 9.36
CA SER A 166 7.40 -8.18 10.42
C SER A 166 8.00 -7.22 11.45
N TRP A 167 9.33 -7.19 11.62
CA TRP A 167 10.00 -6.37 12.65
C TRP A 167 10.16 -4.90 12.25
N TYR A 168 10.29 -4.59 10.96
CA TYR A 168 10.28 -3.20 10.47
C TYR A 168 8.92 -2.50 10.71
N LEU A 169 7.87 -3.23 11.13
CA LEU A 169 6.47 -2.80 11.10
C LEU A 169 5.90 -2.37 12.46
N SER A 170 6.51 -2.78 13.57
CA SER A 170 5.95 -2.52 14.90
C SER A 170 6.13 -1.09 15.37
N ASP A 171 7.15 -0.42 14.85
CA ASP A 171 7.63 0.85 15.40
C ASP A 171 6.89 2.03 14.79
N ASP A 172 6.56 1.96 13.49
CA ASP A 172 5.78 3.00 12.80
C ASP A 172 4.28 2.91 13.09
N TYR A 173 3.76 1.71 13.42
CA TYR A 173 2.34 1.48 13.64
C TYR A 173 2.06 0.55 14.83
N PRO A 174 1.98 1.08 16.06
CA PRO A 174 1.64 0.29 17.25
C PRO A 174 0.29 -0.45 17.12
N ALA A 175 -0.68 0.15 16.42
CA ALA A 175 -1.97 -0.49 16.15
C ALA A 175 -1.85 -1.69 15.18
N LEU A 176 -0.95 -1.62 14.20
CA LEU A 176 -0.65 -2.78 13.36
C LEU A 176 0.07 -3.87 14.14
N ARG A 177 0.94 -3.51 15.10
CA ARG A 177 1.64 -4.49 15.94
C ARG A 177 0.66 -5.46 16.62
N GLY A 178 -0.42 -4.96 17.22
CA GLY A 178 -1.45 -5.81 17.83
C GLY A 178 -2.19 -6.70 16.83
N ILE A 179 -2.51 -6.17 15.64
CA ILE A 179 -3.21 -6.90 14.58
C ILE A 179 -2.31 -7.98 13.99
N ILE A 180 -1.06 -7.64 13.65
CA ILE A 180 -0.06 -8.56 13.11
C ILE A 180 0.23 -9.64 14.15
N HIS A 181 0.50 -9.28 15.41
CA HIS A 181 0.72 -10.28 16.46
C HIS A 181 -0.48 -11.20 16.62
N SER A 182 -1.72 -10.70 16.72
CA SER A 182 -2.92 -11.56 16.78
C SER A 182 -3.08 -12.51 15.57
N ARG A 183 -2.43 -12.21 14.44
CA ARG A 183 -2.44 -12.99 13.19
C ARG A 183 -1.13 -13.72 12.92
N VAL A 184 -0.10 -13.59 13.74
CA VAL A 184 1.27 -14.12 13.49
C VAL A 184 1.85 -14.83 14.72
N THR A 185 1.32 -14.63 15.94
CA THR A 185 1.94 -15.04 17.23
C THR A 185 2.18 -16.52 17.46
N ASP A 186 1.81 -17.39 16.53
CA ASP A 186 2.31 -18.74 16.55
C ASP A 186 3.37 -18.87 15.45
N THR A 187 4.51 -18.17 15.58
CA THR A 187 5.60 -18.30 14.59
C THR A 187 6.19 -19.71 14.57
N ASP A 188 6.02 -20.46 15.66
CA ASP A 188 6.46 -21.84 15.80
C ASP A 188 5.38 -22.87 15.37
N ASN A 189 4.09 -22.47 15.32
CA ASN A 189 2.99 -23.35 14.91
C ASN A 189 1.71 -22.57 14.52
N PRO A 190 1.72 -21.79 13.42
CA PRO A 190 0.59 -20.94 13.06
C PRO A 190 -0.67 -21.77 12.86
N GLY A 191 -1.74 -21.43 13.59
CA GLY A 191 -3.03 -22.11 13.46
C GLY A 191 -3.48 -22.19 11.99
N PRO A 192 -4.13 -23.28 11.54
CA PRO A 192 -4.44 -23.54 10.13
C PRO A 192 -5.16 -22.39 9.40
N ALA A 193 -5.99 -21.62 10.12
CA ALA A 193 -6.71 -20.47 9.58
C ALA A 193 -5.81 -19.28 9.23
N ILE A 194 -4.75 -19.04 10.02
CA ILE A 194 -3.76 -17.98 9.79
C ILE A 194 -2.87 -18.34 8.60
N VAL A 195 -2.43 -19.61 8.54
CA VAL A 195 -1.68 -20.13 7.39
C VAL A 195 -2.55 -20.03 6.15
N GLY A 196 -3.81 -20.49 6.21
CA GLY A 196 -4.76 -20.40 5.10
C GLY A 196 -5.02 -18.96 4.62
N GLY A 197 -5.20 -18.02 5.54
CA GLY A 197 -5.43 -16.60 5.21
C GLY A 197 -4.25 -15.95 4.47
N ASN A 198 -3.02 -16.14 4.98
CA ASN A 198 -1.82 -15.61 4.31
C ASN A 198 -1.54 -16.34 2.99
N GLN A 199 -1.81 -17.65 2.93
CA GLN A 199 -1.70 -18.44 1.70
C GLN A 199 -2.59 -17.86 0.60
N ARG A 200 -3.85 -17.56 0.93
CA ARG A 200 -4.81 -17.02 -0.03
C ARG A 200 -4.42 -15.64 -0.57
N ILE A 201 -3.79 -14.82 0.27
CA ILE A 201 -3.24 -13.52 -0.14
C ILE A 201 -2.08 -13.72 -1.11
N ILE A 202 -1.15 -14.62 -0.82
CA ILE A 202 -0.01 -14.91 -1.69
C ILE A 202 -0.48 -15.43 -3.05
N GLU A 203 -1.41 -16.40 -3.05
CA GLU A 203 -2.04 -16.92 -4.27
C GLU A 203 -2.67 -15.78 -5.08
N LEU A 204 -3.50 -14.95 -4.43
CA LEU A 204 -4.14 -13.81 -5.08
C LEU A 204 -3.13 -12.85 -5.72
N LEU A 205 -2.07 -12.50 -4.99
CA LEU A 205 -1.04 -11.62 -5.51
C LEU A 205 -0.31 -12.26 -6.70
N LEU A 206 0.08 -13.53 -6.60
CA LEU A 206 0.71 -14.27 -7.69
C LEU A 206 -0.21 -14.41 -8.91
N GLU A 207 -1.50 -14.68 -8.72
CA GLU A 207 -2.50 -14.69 -9.80
C GLU A 207 -2.60 -13.32 -10.50
N LYS A 208 -2.32 -12.23 -9.78
CA LYS A 208 -2.27 -10.86 -10.31
C LYS A 208 -0.90 -10.47 -10.89
N GLY A 209 0.00 -11.44 -11.08
CA GLY A 209 1.32 -11.17 -11.66
C GLY A 209 2.33 -10.61 -10.66
N ALA A 210 2.10 -10.80 -9.36
CA ALA A 210 3.04 -10.32 -8.35
C ALA A 210 4.41 -10.99 -8.45
N VAL A 211 5.42 -10.19 -8.13
CA VAL A 211 6.83 -10.58 -8.10
C VAL A 211 7.43 -10.23 -6.72
N PHE A 212 8.34 -11.08 -6.21
CA PHE A 212 9.21 -10.85 -5.06
C PHE A 212 10.67 -10.62 -5.46
N SER A 213 11.45 -9.98 -4.58
CA SER A 213 12.83 -9.56 -4.82
C SER A 213 13.82 -10.23 -3.87
N SER A 214 13.35 -10.65 -2.70
CA SER A 214 14.19 -11.11 -1.61
C SER A 214 14.38 -12.63 -1.62
N ALA A 215 15.59 -13.06 -1.28
CA ALA A 215 15.88 -14.47 -1.02
C ALA A 215 15.02 -15.01 0.15
N GLU A 216 14.67 -14.15 1.09
CA GLU A 216 13.82 -14.54 2.23
C GLU A 216 12.38 -14.81 1.81
N CYS A 217 11.81 -14.02 0.89
CA CYS A 217 10.51 -14.35 0.31
C CYS A 217 10.56 -15.69 -0.43
N PHE A 218 11.65 -15.98 -1.16
CA PHE A 218 11.82 -17.29 -1.80
C PHE A 218 11.83 -18.44 -0.78
N VAL A 219 12.66 -18.35 0.27
CA VAL A 219 12.74 -19.37 1.33
C VAL A 219 11.38 -19.51 2.02
N TYR A 220 10.70 -18.40 2.26
CA TYR A 220 9.37 -18.37 2.84
C TYR A 220 8.35 -19.11 1.97
N LEU A 221 8.28 -18.83 0.66
CA LEU A 221 7.36 -19.51 -0.26
C LEU A 221 7.59 -21.03 -0.30
N VAL A 222 8.86 -21.47 -0.39
CA VAL A 222 9.21 -22.90 -0.50
C VAL A 222 8.82 -23.69 0.75
N ARG A 223 8.91 -23.09 1.94
CA ARG A 223 8.65 -23.77 3.23
C ARG A 223 7.16 -23.92 3.54
N ARG A 224 6.26 -23.32 2.76
CA ARG A 224 4.82 -23.34 3.03
C ARG A 224 4.11 -24.56 2.43
N PRO A 225 2.94 -24.94 2.98
CA PRO A 225 2.04 -25.86 2.29
C PRO A 225 1.69 -25.34 0.89
N GLY A 226 1.87 -26.17 -0.15
CA GLY A 226 1.69 -25.74 -1.55
C GLY A 226 2.82 -24.87 -2.10
N GLY A 227 3.93 -24.73 -1.37
CA GLY A 227 5.10 -23.93 -1.78
C GLY A 227 5.63 -24.20 -3.18
N PRO A 228 5.77 -25.46 -3.64
CA PRO A 228 6.17 -25.76 -5.02
C PRO A 228 5.23 -25.16 -6.08
N ASP A 229 3.92 -25.13 -5.82
CA ASP A 229 2.93 -24.59 -6.77
C ASP A 229 2.94 -23.05 -6.75
N LEU A 230 3.08 -22.45 -5.57
CA LEU A 230 3.33 -21.01 -5.44
C LEU A 230 4.59 -20.58 -6.19
N LEU A 231 5.66 -21.37 -6.09
CA LEU A 231 6.92 -21.07 -6.77
C LEU A 231 6.77 -21.19 -8.29
N ARG A 232 6.06 -22.21 -8.77
CA ARG A 232 5.73 -22.34 -10.21
C ARG A 232 4.95 -21.12 -10.71
N LEU A 233 3.97 -20.63 -9.94
CA LEU A 233 3.24 -19.41 -10.26
C LEU A 233 4.16 -18.18 -10.30
N ALA A 234 5.05 -18.03 -9.30
CA ALA A 234 6.00 -16.92 -9.27
C ALA A 234 6.99 -16.94 -10.45
N ILE A 235 7.49 -18.12 -10.82
CA ILE A 235 8.37 -18.29 -11.99
C ILE A 235 7.63 -17.89 -13.27
N ARG A 236 6.35 -18.28 -13.42
CA ARG A 236 5.51 -17.90 -14.57
C ARG A 236 5.32 -16.38 -14.68
N ASN A 237 5.25 -15.67 -13.56
CA ASN A 237 5.17 -14.21 -13.54
C ASN A 237 6.49 -13.52 -13.98
N GLY A 238 7.53 -14.28 -14.31
CA GLY A 238 8.78 -13.78 -14.88
C GLY A 238 9.90 -13.55 -13.88
N LEU A 239 9.86 -14.21 -12.71
CA LEU A 239 10.89 -14.05 -11.69
C LEU A 239 11.92 -15.17 -11.62
N TYR A 240 13.10 -14.84 -12.14
CA TYR A 240 14.32 -14.66 -11.35
C TYR A 240 15.35 -13.97 -12.27
N LYS A 241 15.35 -12.63 -12.33
CA LYS A 241 16.55 -11.95 -12.86
C LYS A 241 17.56 -12.01 -11.72
N SER A 242 18.56 -12.88 -11.87
CA SER A 242 19.66 -13.03 -10.91
C SER A 242 20.10 -11.66 -10.42
N GLY A 243 20.19 -11.51 -9.10
CA GLY A 243 20.57 -10.26 -8.45
C GLY A 243 21.77 -9.62 -9.12
N ARG A 244 21.81 -8.28 -9.05
CA ARG A 244 22.97 -7.43 -9.37
C ARG A 244 24.25 -8.26 -9.42
N THR A 245 24.69 -8.63 -10.61
CA THR A 245 26.11 -8.87 -10.83
C THR A 245 26.74 -7.54 -10.50
N THR A 246 27.24 -7.41 -9.28
CA THR A 246 28.22 -6.38 -8.95
C THR A 246 29.23 -6.43 -10.07
N ASN A 247 29.38 -5.31 -10.77
CA ASN A 247 30.42 -5.12 -11.76
C ASN A 247 31.77 -5.38 -11.08
N CYS A 248 32.23 -6.62 -11.13
CA CYS A 248 33.65 -6.94 -11.16
C CYS A 248 34.16 -6.61 -12.56
N ALA A 249 33.94 -5.38 -13.00
CA ALA A 249 34.68 -4.79 -14.11
C ALA A 249 36.08 -4.51 -13.57
N ARG A 250 36.92 -5.55 -13.66
CA ARG A 250 38.38 -5.43 -13.71
C ARG A 250 38.73 -4.33 -14.71
N ASN A 251 39.52 -3.37 -14.24
CA ASN A 251 40.38 -2.41 -14.95
C ASN A 251 40.37 -2.47 -16.49
N PRO A 252 40.13 -1.33 -17.18
CA PRO A 252 40.70 -1.10 -18.50
C PRO A 252 42.08 -0.45 -18.33
N GLY A 253 43.14 -1.05 -18.90
CA GLY A 253 44.43 -0.35 -18.98
C GLY A 253 45.68 -1.20 -19.04
N GLY A 254 45.68 -2.28 -19.82
CA GLY A 254 46.88 -2.98 -20.23
C GLY A 254 46.65 -3.54 -21.63
N ALA A 255 47.21 -2.86 -22.63
CA ALA A 255 47.20 -3.29 -24.02
C ALA A 255 47.87 -4.67 -24.16
N VAL A 256 47.40 -5.52 -25.08
CA VAL A 256 47.95 -5.80 -26.42
C VAL A 256 47.34 -7.13 -26.91
N ASP A 257 46.93 -7.12 -28.18
CA ASP A 257 46.95 -8.21 -29.15
C ASP A 257 45.77 -9.17 -29.35
N ALA A 258 45.34 -9.11 -30.62
CA ALA A 258 44.39 -9.94 -31.29
C ALA A 258 44.92 -11.37 -31.46
N ARG A 259 44.04 -12.36 -31.24
CA ARG A 259 43.90 -13.54 -32.11
C ARG A 259 42.59 -14.25 -31.82
N ALA A 260 41.85 -14.48 -32.91
CA ALA A 260 40.62 -15.24 -32.95
C ALA A 260 40.81 -16.66 -32.39
N ARG A 261 39.89 -17.08 -31.51
CA ARG A 261 39.45 -18.47 -31.37
C ARG A 261 37.96 -18.49 -31.09
N THR A 262 37.24 -19.17 -31.97
CA THR A 262 35.92 -19.73 -31.74
C THR A 262 35.93 -20.61 -30.51
N ASP A 263 34.93 -20.49 -29.63
CA ASP A 263 34.31 -21.67 -29.03
C ASP A 263 32.84 -21.43 -28.65
N PRO A 264 31.97 -22.43 -28.85
CA PRO A 264 30.52 -22.37 -28.66
C PRO A 264 30.14 -22.83 -27.24
N GLY A 265 29.06 -22.29 -26.70
CA GLY A 265 28.44 -22.90 -25.52
C GLY A 265 27.74 -21.92 -24.60
N CYS A 266 26.44 -21.71 -24.81
CA CYS A 266 25.45 -21.55 -23.74
C CYS A 266 24.05 -21.57 -24.36
N THR A 267 23.65 -22.72 -24.91
CA THR A 267 22.24 -23.09 -25.04
C THR A 267 21.86 -23.87 -23.79
N TRP A 268 21.17 -23.24 -22.85
CA TRP A 268 20.43 -23.98 -21.83
C TRP A 268 19.01 -24.20 -22.37
N THR A 269 18.84 -25.41 -22.91
CA THR A 269 17.56 -26.00 -23.29
C THR A 269 16.67 -26.21 -22.08
N GLU A 270 15.40 -25.82 -22.22
CA GLU A 270 14.27 -26.38 -21.49
C GLU A 270 14.36 -27.90 -21.40
N ARG A 271 14.34 -28.46 -20.19
CA ARG A 271 13.87 -29.82 -19.91
C ARG A 271 13.35 -29.91 -18.47
N VAL A 272 12.02 -29.90 -18.36
CA VAL A 272 11.14 -30.76 -17.55
C VAL A 272 11.67 -31.25 -16.20
N LEU A 273 11.09 -30.77 -15.10
CA LEU A 273 10.22 -31.49 -14.13
C LEU A 273 9.73 -30.52 -13.03
#